data_AF-M4DYY4-F1
#
_entry.id   AF-M4DYY4-F1
#
_cell.length_a   1.000
_cell.length_b   1.000
_cell.length_c   1.000
_cell.angle_alpha   90.00
_cell.angle_beta   90.00
_cell.angle_gamma   90.00
#
_symmetry.space_group_name_H-M   'P 1'
#
loop_
_entity.id
_entity.type
_entity.pdbx_description
1 polymer ?
#
loop_
_entity_poly.entity_id
_entity_poly.type
_entity_poly.pdbx_seq_one_letter_code
_entity_poly.pdbx_strand_id
1 'polypeptide(L)'
;MSSKESIPTAKSDDNKFWKLDMLAELSKKVLEEKEGASGTEKSSSTRPPKWLMMVMMKEKNAHDPKLIIKKKLHASDLSKTQSRLSMPINQLLSSDFLTDEETTILHEPAPEPGKSTRTEGGKKGVSVVLVDPLSKRHEVELRRWKMGENWNYVVVGGWNNVIDRNEFKVDDVTVIWSFRYGGGKLCLALSPLVRESKHSGQSSSRRS
;
A
#
# COMPACT_ATOMS: atom_id res chain seq x y z
N MET A 1 4.59 2.23 64.34
CA MET A 1 3.70 2.68 63.24
C MET A 1 4.60 3.19 62.12
N SER A 2 4.75 2.43 61.04
CA SER A 2 5.67 2.74 59.93
C SER A 2 4.83 2.93 58.67
N SER A 3 4.77 4.17 58.19
CA SER A 3 4.06 4.55 56.97
C SER A 3 4.91 4.15 55.76
N LYS A 4 4.34 3.32 54.88
CA LYS A 4 4.95 2.99 53.59
C LYS A 4 4.46 4.01 52.56
N GLU A 5 5.38 4.81 52.02
CA GLU A 5 5.16 5.60 50.82
C GLU A 5 4.99 4.68 49.62
N SER A 6 3.98 4.96 48.80
CA SER A 6 3.67 4.21 47.57
C SER A 6 4.34 4.90 46.38
N ILE A 7 5.19 4.16 45.66
CA ILE A 7 5.80 4.59 44.40
C ILE A 7 4.74 4.51 43.28
N PRO A 8 4.51 5.55 42.48
CA PRO A 8 3.64 5.43 41.31
C PRO A 8 4.42 4.80 40.15
N THR A 9 3.92 3.69 39.63
CA THR A 9 4.43 3.05 38.41
C THR A 9 4.11 3.92 37.20
N ALA A 10 5.16 4.41 36.54
CA ALA A 10 5.09 5.13 35.28
C ALA A 10 4.47 4.24 34.18
N LYS A 11 3.48 4.78 33.47
CA LYS A 11 2.88 4.16 32.28
C LYS A 11 3.94 4.14 31.17
N SER A 12 4.19 2.97 30.56
CA SER A 12 5.21 2.81 29.53
C SER A 12 4.82 3.54 28.24
N ASP A 13 5.78 4.31 27.73
CA ASP A 13 5.73 5.10 26.50
C ASP A 13 5.92 4.22 25.25
N ASP A 14 5.19 3.10 25.15
CA ASP A 14 5.38 2.10 24.08
C ASP A 14 4.98 2.62 22.68
N ASN A 15 4.26 3.74 22.62
CA ASN A 15 3.90 4.43 21.37
C ASN A 15 5.07 5.13 20.66
N LYS A 16 6.25 5.24 21.30
CA LYS A 16 7.45 5.85 20.69
C LYS A 16 8.39 4.84 20.03
N PHE A 17 8.32 3.57 20.42
CA PHE A 17 9.31 2.57 20.01
C PHE A 17 9.13 2.09 18.57
N TRP A 18 7.90 1.87 18.10
CA TRP A 18 7.68 1.43 16.71
C TRP A 18 8.13 2.46 15.67
N LYS A 19 8.09 3.77 16.00
CA LYS A 19 8.64 4.81 15.12
C LYS A 19 10.16 4.64 14.98
N LEU A 20 10.85 4.28 16.06
CA LEU A 20 12.28 4.02 16.04
C LEU A 20 12.61 2.72 15.29
N ASP A 21 11.83 1.66 15.47
CA ASP A 21 12.01 0.40 14.72
C ASP A 21 11.77 0.60 13.21
N MET A 22 10.74 1.36 12.85
CA MET A 22 10.47 1.75 11.46
C MET A 22 11.63 2.58 10.90
N LEU A 23 12.12 3.57 11.66
CA LEU A 23 13.28 4.37 11.25
C LEU A 23 14.55 3.51 11.15
N ALA A 24 14.71 2.47 11.98
CA ALA A 24 15.83 1.54 11.93
C ALA A 24 15.76 0.62 10.70
N GLU A 25 14.58 0.07 10.39
CA GLU A 25 14.34 -0.69 9.15
C GLU A 25 14.60 0.18 7.91
N LEU A 26 14.14 1.44 7.91
CA LEU A 26 14.40 2.40 6.83
C LEU A 26 15.88 2.77 6.73
N SER A 27 16.55 3.02 7.86
CA SER A 27 17.97 3.37 7.89
C SER A 27 18.84 2.22 7.39
N LYS A 28 18.51 0.98 7.75
CA LYS A 28 19.19 -0.22 7.24
C LYS A 28 19.06 -0.34 5.72
N LYS A 29 17.87 -0.07 5.17
CA LYS A 29 17.62 -0.08 3.72
C LYS A 29 18.40 1.02 2.98
N VAL A 30 18.46 2.24 3.53
CA VAL A 30 19.26 3.34 2.96
C VAL A 30 20.75 3.02 2.96
N LEU A 31 21.25 2.33 3.98
CA LEU A 31 22.65 1.89 4.05
C LEU A 31 22.96 0.80 3.02
N GLU A 32 22.07 -0.18 2.84
CA GLU A 32 22.20 -1.23 1.81
C GLU A 32 22.15 -0.65 0.37
N GLU A 33 21.33 0.38 0.12
CA GLU A 33 21.28 1.08 -1.18
C GLU A 33 22.53 1.95 -1.42
N LYS A 34 23.14 2.52 -0.37
CA LYS A 34 24.35 3.36 -0.48
C LYS A 34 25.62 2.58 -0.82
N GLU A 35 25.72 1.32 -0.38
CA GLU A 35 26.87 0.47 -0.71
C GLU A 35 26.80 -0.04 -2.17
N GLY A 36 25.63 0.02 -2.81
CA GLY A 36 25.41 -0.39 -4.20
C GLY A 36 25.41 0.74 -5.25
N ALA A 37 25.33 2.02 -4.85
CA ALA A 37 25.13 3.14 -5.75
C ALA A 37 26.16 4.26 -5.54
N SER A 38 27.35 4.10 -6.14
CA SER A 38 28.19 5.25 -6.48
C SER A 38 27.60 5.91 -7.73
N GLY A 39 26.72 6.88 -7.51
CA GLY A 39 26.04 7.60 -8.58
C GLY A 39 24.94 8.50 -8.04
N THR A 40 25.28 9.77 -7.83
CA THR A 40 24.40 10.86 -7.43
C THR A 40 23.09 10.90 -8.21
N GLU A 41 21.93 10.64 -7.58
CA GLU A 41 20.66 11.27 -8.00
C GLU A 41 19.79 11.66 -6.81
N LYS A 42 19.64 12.97 -6.67
CA LYS A 42 18.65 13.67 -5.85
C LYS A 42 17.25 13.18 -6.21
N SER A 43 16.42 12.95 -5.18
CA SER A 43 14.95 13.10 -5.17
C SER A 43 14.36 13.46 -6.54
N SER A 44 14.03 12.44 -7.32
CA SER A 44 13.38 12.65 -8.62
C SER A 44 11.92 13.02 -8.36
N SER A 45 11.68 14.33 -8.30
CA SER A 45 10.37 14.96 -8.50
C SER A 45 9.82 14.53 -9.86
N THR A 46 9.25 13.34 -9.90
CA THR A 46 8.61 12.79 -11.09
C THR A 46 7.19 13.30 -11.08
N ARG A 47 6.87 14.19 -12.02
CA ARG A 47 5.50 14.64 -12.23
C ARG A 47 4.56 13.43 -12.35
N PRO A 48 3.40 13.44 -11.67
CA PRO A 48 2.41 12.37 -11.81
C PRO A 48 2.12 12.06 -13.27
N PRO A 49 1.99 10.79 -13.66
CA PRO A 49 1.69 10.44 -15.04
C PRO A 49 0.31 10.98 -15.45
N LYS A 50 0.14 11.27 -16.74
CA LYS A 50 -1.09 11.89 -17.29
C LYS A 50 -2.36 11.14 -16.88
N TRP A 51 -2.34 9.80 -16.85
CA TRP A 51 -3.50 9.00 -16.46
C TRP A 51 -3.90 9.26 -15.00
N LEU A 52 -2.93 9.43 -14.09
CA LEU A 52 -3.19 9.69 -12.68
C LEU A 52 -3.76 11.11 -12.50
N MET A 53 -3.23 12.08 -13.24
CA MET A 53 -3.79 13.43 -13.27
C MET A 53 -5.27 13.41 -13.69
N MET A 54 -5.63 12.62 -14.70
CA MET A 54 -7.03 12.47 -15.14
C MET A 54 -7.92 11.81 -14.09
N VAL A 55 -7.39 10.90 -13.27
CA VAL A 55 -8.11 10.34 -12.11
C VAL A 55 -8.30 11.42 -11.05
N MET A 56 -7.24 12.13 -10.68
CA MET A 56 -7.28 13.19 -9.66
C MET A 56 -8.20 14.35 -10.04
N MET A 57 -8.24 14.76 -11.32
CA MET A 57 -9.12 15.84 -11.80
C MET A 57 -10.62 15.54 -11.65
N LYS A 58 -11.00 14.27 -11.49
CA LYS A 58 -12.39 13.86 -11.23
C LYS A 58 -12.77 13.97 -9.75
N GLU A 59 -11.77 14.09 -8.87
CA GLU A 59 -11.95 14.11 -7.42
C GLU A 59 -11.81 15.54 -6.88
N LYS A 60 -12.70 15.92 -5.95
CA LYS A 60 -12.67 17.26 -5.37
C LYS A 60 -11.41 17.45 -4.52
N ASN A 61 -10.67 18.53 -4.75
CA ASN A 61 -9.46 18.90 -4.01
C ASN A 61 -8.41 17.78 -3.95
N ALA A 62 -8.20 17.09 -5.08
CA ALA A 62 -7.19 16.05 -5.17
C ALA A 62 -5.77 16.63 -5.09
N HIS A 63 -4.91 16.08 -4.22
CA HIS A 63 -3.56 16.58 -3.98
C HIS A 63 -2.63 15.47 -3.45
N ASP A 64 -1.35 15.80 -3.27
CA ASP A 64 -0.32 14.93 -2.69
C ASP A 64 -0.20 13.53 -3.34
N PRO A 65 0.02 13.45 -4.67
CA PRO A 65 0.20 12.18 -5.35
C PRO A 65 1.57 11.57 -5.00
N LYS A 66 1.57 10.33 -4.51
CA LYS A 66 2.79 9.58 -4.18
C LYS A 66 2.80 8.22 -4.85
N LEU A 67 3.93 7.85 -5.42
CA LEU A 67 4.15 6.52 -5.99
C LEU A 67 4.47 5.56 -4.85
N ILE A 68 3.55 4.65 -4.52
CA ILE A 68 3.71 3.76 -3.36
C ILE A 68 4.55 2.53 -3.71
N ILE A 69 4.21 1.83 -4.80
CA ILE A 69 4.85 0.54 -5.13
C ILE A 69 4.65 0.18 -6.61
N LYS A 70 5.64 -0.48 -7.20
CA LYS A 70 5.49 -1.25 -8.45
C LYS A 70 5.27 -2.71 -8.06
N LYS A 71 4.03 -3.19 -8.17
CA LYS A 71 3.61 -4.50 -7.66
C LYS A 71 3.46 -5.49 -8.81
N LYS A 72 4.23 -6.57 -8.76
CA LYS A 72 3.98 -7.78 -9.55
C LYS A 72 2.86 -8.57 -8.87
N LEU A 73 1.78 -8.85 -9.59
CA LEU A 73 0.61 -9.57 -9.06
C LEU A 73 0.91 -11.06 -8.98
N HIS A 74 0.81 -11.63 -7.76
CA HIS A 74 0.99 -13.06 -7.54
C HIS A 74 -0.36 -13.79 -7.56
N ALA A 75 -0.34 -15.11 -7.71
CA ALA A 75 -1.55 -15.94 -7.65
C ALA A 75 -2.35 -15.74 -6.34
N SER A 76 -1.68 -15.46 -5.23
CA SER A 76 -2.32 -15.11 -3.95
C SER A 76 -3.08 -13.80 -4.01
N ASP A 77 -2.57 -12.81 -4.76
CA ASP A 77 -3.24 -11.52 -4.91
C ASP A 77 -4.49 -11.65 -5.79
N LEU A 78 -4.54 -12.62 -6.70
CA LEU A 78 -5.69 -12.87 -7.59
C LEU A 78 -6.64 -13.97 -7.11
N SER A 79 -6.33 -14.58 -5.96
CA SER A 79 -7.16 -15.63 -5.37
C SER A 79 -8.43 -15.03 -4.76
N LYS A 80 -9.59 -15.38 -5.33
CA LYS A 80 -10.89 -14.96 -4.78
C LYS A 80 -11.12 -15.41 -3.34
N THR A 81 -10.52 -16.53 -2.95
CA THR A 81 -10.57 -17.05 -1.57
C THR A 81 -9.74 -16.20 -0.62
N GLN A 82 -8.54 -15.76 -1.04
CA GLN A 82 -7.73 -14.88 -0.19
C GLN A 82 -8.23 -13.43 -0.20
N SER A 83 -8.87 -12.99 -1.29
CA SER A 83 -9.54 -11.70 -1.47
C SER A 83 -8.71 -10.50 -0.98
N ARG A 84 -7.42 -10.50 -1.28
CA ARG A 84 -6.49 -9.47 -0.82
C ARG A 84 -5.43 -9.12 -1.85
N LEU A 85 -5.03 -7.86 -1.89
CA LEU A 85 -3.81 -7.42 -2.56
C LEU A 85 -2.74 -7.11 -1.51
N SER A 86 -1.59 -7.76 -1.59
CA SER A 86 -0.47 -7.55 -0.67
C SER A 86 0.53 -6.51 -1.17
N MET A 87 0.93 -5.59 -0.30
CA MET A 87 1.96 -4.59 -0.53
C MET A 87 3.02 -4.73 0.58
N PRO A 88 4.09 -5.51 0.34
CA PRO A 88 5.16 -5.68 1.31
C PRO A 88 5.83 -4.34 1.65
N ILE A 89 5.98 -4.04 2.95
CA ILE A 89 6.51 -2.73 3.39
C ILE A 89 7.94 -2.51 2.88
N ASN A 90 8.75 -3.57 2.83
CA ASN A 90 10.11 -3.52 2.30
C ASN A 90 10.19 -3.20 0.80
N GLN A 91 9.10 -3.32 0.04
CA GLN A 91 9.03 -2.99 -1.39
C GLN A 91 8.42 -1.61 -1.67
N LEU A 92 8.02 -0.87 -0.64
CA LEU A 92 7.48 0.47 -0.81
C LEU A 92 8.57 1.44 -1.29
N LEU A 93 8.15 2.31 -2.21
CA LEU A 93 8.93 3.43 -2.76
C LEU A 93 8.64 4.73 -2.01
N SER A 94 7.47 4.83 -1.37
CA SER A 94 7.10 5.93 -0.49
C SER A 94 6.43 5.37 0.76
N SER A 95 6.98 5.69 1.92
CA SER A 95 6.48 5.23 3.24
C SER A 95 5.60 6.26 3.94
N ASP A 96 5.58 7.50 3.45
CA ASP A 96 4.93 8.67 4.04
C ASP A 96 3.55 8.97 3.42
N PHE A 97 2.91 7.95 2.83
CA PHE A 97 1.60 8.11 2.19
C PHE A 97 0.42 8.09 3.17
N LEU A 98 0.64 7.72 4.43
CA LEU A 98 -0.35 7.66 5.50
C LEU A 98 -0.29 8.92 6.37
N THR A 99 -1.43 9.34 6.94
CA THR A 99 -1.43 10.35 8.01
C THR A 99 -1.02 9.72 9.35
N ASP A 100 -0.71 10.54 10.35
CA ASP A 100 -0.40 10.04 11.71
C ASP A 100 -1.57 9.24 12.30
N GLU A 101 -2.81 9.67 12.04
CA GLU A 101 -4.03 9.00 12.50
C GLU A 101 -4.21 7.64 11.81
N GLU A 102 -4.08 7.59 10.49
CA GLU A 102 -4.15 6.34 9.71
C GLU A 102 -3.03 5.38 10.11
N THR A 103 -1.82 5.91 10.35
CA THR A 103 -0.68 5.12 10.81
C THR A 103 -0.96 4.53 12.19
N THR A 104 -1.52 5.33 13.10
CA THR A 104 -1.90 4.85 14.44
C THR A 104 -2.93 3.71 14.32
N ILE A 105 -3.98 3.89 13.53
CA ILE A 105 -5.01 2.86 13.31
C ILE A 105 -4.40 1.55 12.78
N LEU A 106 -3.48 1.65 11.82
CA LEU A 106 -2.87 0.50 11.16
C LEU A 106 -1.76 -0.17 11.99
N HIS A 107 -1.13 0.56 12.91
CA HIS A 107 0.00 0.07 13.71
C HIS A 107 -0.38 -0.24 15.16
N GLU A 108 -1.61 0.05 15.56
CA GLU A 108 -2.13 -0.35 16.87
C GLU A 108 -1.99 -1.86 17.08
N PRO A 109 -1.39 -2.29 18.21
CA PRO A 109 -1.21 -3.71 18.50
C PRO A 109 -2.57 -4.41 18.60
N ALA A 110 -2.62 -5.65 18.09
CA ALA A 110 -3.80 -6.49 18.24
C ALA A 110 -4.13 -6.66 19.74
N PRO A 111 -5.42 -6.77 20.12
CA PRO A 111 -5.78 -6.99 21.51
C PRO A 111 -5.10 -8.25 22.08
N GLU A 112 -4.79 -8.19 23.37
CA GLU A 112 -4.04 -9.18 24.17
C GLU A 112 -4.29 -10.65 23.81
N PRO A 113 -3.25 -11.51 23.88
CA PRO A 113 -3.36 -12.94 23.64
C PRO A 113 -4.38 -13.57 24.60
N GLY A 114 -5.39 -14.22 24.02
CA GLY A 114 -6.53 -14.80 24.76
C GLY A 114 -7.90 -14.34 24.24
N LYS A 115 -7.96 -13.18 23.57
CA LYS A 115 -9.12 -12.80 22.74
C LYS A 115 -8.86 -13.20 21.28
N SER A 116 -8.97 -14.50 21.02
CA SER A 116 -9.12 -15.00 19.65
C SER A 116 -10.47 -14.52 19.09
N THR A 117 -10.50 -13.35 18.44
CA THR A 117 -11.50 -13.14 17.40
C THR A 117 -11.02 -13.91 16.18
N ARG A 118 -11.45 -15.17 16.11
CA ARG A 118 -11.43 -16.01 14.90
C ARG A 118 -12.41 -15.46 13.85
N THR A 119 -12.43 -14.16 13.69
CA THR A 119 -13.20 -13.44 12.70
C THR A 119 -12.19 -12.67 11.88
N GLU A 120 -12.33 -12.77 10.56
CA GLU A 120 -11.52 -12.09 9.54
C GLU A 120 -11.55 -10.53 9.63
N GLY A 121 -11.97 -9.96 10.77
CA GLY A 121 -12.14 -8.53 11.06
C GLY A 121 -11.44 -8.03 12.33
N GLY A 122 -10.53 -8.81 12.95
CA GLY A 122 -9.92 -8.44 14.25
C GLY A 122 -8.80 -7.38 14.22
N LYS A 123 -8.35 -6.93 13.05
CA LYS A 123 -7.33 -5.87 12.92
C LYS A 123 -7.99 -4.62 12.38
N LYS A 124 -7.84 -3.49 13.07
CA LYS A 124 -8.32 -2.19 12.60
C LYS A 124 -7.75 -1.89 11.22
N GLY A 125 -8.56 -1.26 10.38
CA GLY A 125 -8.16 -0.81 9.06
C GLY A 125 -8.72 0.56 8.75
N VAL A 126 -8.19 1.12 7.67
CA VAL A 126 -8.57 2.43 7.16
C VAL A 126 -9.46 2.20 5.93
N SER A 127 -10.65 2.79 5.92
CA SER A 127 -11.51 2.81 4.73
C SER A 127 -10.85 3.69 3.67
N VAL A 128 -10.64 3.13 2.48
CA VAL A 128 -9.99 3.83 1.37
C VAL A 128 -10.79 3.62 0.08
N VAL A 129 -10.70 4.58 -0.83
CA VAL A 129 -11.17 4.38 -2.21
C VAL A 129 -10.00 3.86 -3.04
N LEU A 130 -10.27 2.86 -3.87
CA LEU A 130 -9.35 2.36 -4.87
C LEU A 130 -9.92 2.63 -6.25
N VAL A 131 -9.17 3.35 -7.07
CA VAL A 131 -9.46 3.57 -8.49
C VAL A 131 -8.72 2.54 -9.31
N ASP A 132 -9.46 1.70 -10.02
CA ASP A 132 -8.90 0.62 -10.82
C ASP A 132 -8.37 1.10 -12.18
N PRO A 133 -7.68 0.22 -12.95
CA PRO A 133 -7.16 0.55 -14.28
C PRO A 133 -8.21 1.09 -15.27
N LEU A 134 -9.49 0.74 -15.10
CA LEU A 134 -10.62 1.19 -15.91
C LEU A 134 -11.28 2.47 -15.36
N SER A 135 -10.62 3.16 -14.43
CA SER A 135 -11.11 4.36 -13.74
C SER A 135 -12.41 4.15 -12.97
N LYS A 136 -12.69 2.93 -12.47
CA LYS A 136 -13.82 2.65 -11.58
C LYS A 136 -13.38 2.73 -10.13
N ARG A 137 -14.27 3.28 -9.30
CA ARG A 137 -14.06 3.45 -7.85
C ARG A 137 -14.57 2.22 -7.12
N HIS A 138 -13.79 1.77 -6.15
CA HIS A 138 -14.09 0.65 -5.28
C HIS A 138 -13.84 1.05 -3.84
N GLU A 139 -14.81 0.81 -2.96
CA GLU A 139 -14.59 0.92 -1.52
C GLU A 139 -13.85 -0.31 -1.05
N VAL A 140 -12.71 -0.10 -0.40
CA VAL A 140 -11.86 -1.17 0.12
C VAL A 140 -11.33 -0.76 1.49
N GLU A 141 -10.70 -1.70 2.17
CA GLU A 141 -10.08 -1.45 3.46
C GLU A 141 -8.57 -1.72 3.37
N LEU A 142 -7.77 -0.76 3.83
CA LEU A 142 -6.34 -0.95 4.02
C LEU A 142 -6.10 -1.47 5.44
N ARG A 143 -5.33 -2.56 5.56
CA ARG A 143 -4.91 -3.12 6.85
C ARG A 143 -3.41 -3.39 6.87
N ARG A 144 -2.83 -3.58 8.05
CA ARG A 144 -1.43 -4.00 8.23
C ARG A 144 -1.35 -5.41 8.80
N TRP A 145 -0.75 -6.35 8.06
CA TRP A 145 -0.63 -7.75 8.45
C TRP A 145 0.84 -8.16 8.56
N LYS A 146 1.17 -8.91 9.61
CA LYS A 146 2.44 -9.64 9.70
C LYS A 146 2.29 -10.96 8.94
N MET A 147 3.15 -11.21 7.96
CA MET A 147 3.21 -12.45 7.19
C MET A 147 4.64 -13.00 7.27
N GLY A 148 4.82 -14.06 8.08
CA GLY A 148 6.16 -14.50 8.47
C GLY A 148 6.88 -13.38 9.24
N GLU A 149 8.08 -13.04 8.80
CA GLU A 149 8.88 -11.95 9.38
C GLU A 149 8.52 -10.57 8.81
N ASN A 150 7.82 -10.53 7.67
CA ASN A 150 7.58 -9.29 6.93
C ASN A 150 6.22 -8.67 7.26
N TRP A 151 6.21 -7.36 7.47
CA TRP A 151 4.98 -6.58 7.53
C TRP A 151 4.52 -6.19 6.13
N ASN A 152 3.21 -6.25 5.93
CA ASN A 152 2.55 -5.96 4.65
C ASN A 152 1.39 -5.02 4.92
N TYR A 153 1.21 -4.02 4.05
CA TYR A 153 -0.11 -3.43 3.87
C TYR A 153 -0.93 -4.35 2.97
N VAL A 154 -2.20 -4.55 3.30
CA VAL A 154 -3.11 -5.37 2.50
C VAL A 154 -4.38 -4.60 2.20
N VAL A 155 -4.81 -4.64 0.94
CA VAL A 155 -6.13 -4.15 0.53
C VAL A 155 -7.11 -5.32 0.59
N VAL A 156 -8.19 -5.17 1.34
CA VAL A 156 -9.23 -6.19 1.58
C VAL A 156 -10.64 -5.60 1.43
N GLY A 157 -11.69 -6.40 1.67
CA GLY A 157 -13.08 -5.94 1.75
C GLY A 157 -13.77 -5.69 0.40
N GLY A 158 -13.04 -5.21 -0.62
CA GLY A 158 -13.59 -4.99 -1.97
C GLY A 158 -12.67 -5.42 -3.11
N TRP A 159 -11.53 -6.05 -2.80
CA TRP A 159 -10.52 -6.41 -3.81
C TRP A 159 -11.05 -7.40 -4.87
N ASN A 160 -11.90 -8.36 -4.48
CA ASN A 160 -12.54 -9.27 -5.44
C ASN A 160 -13.37 -8.53 -6.51
N ASN A 161 -14.01 -7.41 -6.15
CA ASN A 161 -14.75 -6.60 -7.14
C ASN A 161 -13.80 -5.93 -8.13
N VAL A 162 -12.58 -5.58 -7.70
CA VAL A 162 -11.53 -5.06 -8.59
C VAL A 162 -11.07 -6.16 -9.53
N ILE A 163 -10.79 -7.37 -9.02
CA ILE A 163 -10.44 -8.54 -9.85
C ILE A 163 -11.55 -8.82 -10.87
N ASP A 164 -12.82 -8.86 -10.47
CA ASP A 164 -13.90 -9.24 -11.38
C ASP A 164 -14.15 -8.23 -12.51
N ARG A 165 -13.79 -6.96 -12.29
CA ARG A 165 -13.89 -5.92 -13.32
C ARG A 165 -12.67 -5.81 -14.21
N ASN A 166 -11.53 -6.32 -13.76
CA ASN A 166 -10.25 -6.13 -14.44
C ASN A 166 -9.67 -7.49 -14.80
N GLU A 167 -9.24 -7.65 -16.04
CA GLU A 167 -8.66 -8.90 -16.51
C GLU A 167 -7.19 -9.06 -16.08
N PHE A 168 -6.91 -8.98 -14.77
CA PHE A 168 -5.56 -9.18 -14.24
C PHE A 168 -5.09 -10.62 -14.47
N LYS A 169 -3.82 -10.76 -14.81
CA LYS A 169 -3.13 -12.05 -14.92
C LYS A 169 -2.02 -12.13 -13.88
N VAL A 170 -1.69 -13.37 -13.49
CA VAL A 170 -0.49 -13.61 -12.69
C VAL A 170 0.71 -13.06 -13.45
N ASP A 171 1.62 -12.44 -12.72
CA ASP A 171 2.81 -11.75 -13.21
C ASP A 171 2.57 -10.39 -13.90
N ASP A 172 1.32 -9.94 -14.05
CA ASP A 172 1.05 -8.55 -14.44
C ASP A 172 1.72 -7.59 -13.44
N VAL A 173 2.30 -6.51 -13.95
CA VAL A 173 2.88 -5.45 -13.13
C VAL A 173 1.94 -4.26 -13.12
N THR A 174 1.45 -3.91 -11.94
CA THR A 174 0.67 -2.69 -11.71
C THR A 174 1.47 -1.71 -10.87
N VAL A 175 1.32 -0.42 -11.16
CA VAL A 175 1.89 0.65 -10.36
C VAL A 175 0.79 1.23 -9.48
N ILE A 176 1.02 1.28 -8.18
CA ILE A 176 0.06 1.80 -7.21
C ILE A 176 0.52 3.18 -6.75
N TRP A 177 -0.35 4.15 -6.94
CA TRP A 177 -0.21 5.51 -6.43
C TRP A 177 -1.21 5.76 -5.30
N SER A 178 -0.85 6.62 -4.35
CA SER A 178 -1.81 7.28 -3.47
C SER A 178 -2.00 8.73 -3.87
N PHE A 179 -3.14 9.28 -3.48
CA PHE A 179 -3.36 10.72 -3.38
C PHE A 179 -4.44 11.00 -2.34
N ARG A 180 -4.59 12.27 -1.97
CA ARG A 180 -5.60 12.75 -1.03
C ARG A 180 -6.73 13.45 -1.77
N TYR A 181 -7.97 13.31 -1.29
CA TYR A 181 -9.13 14.02 -1.85
C TYR A 181 -10.15 14.40 -0.76
N GLY A 182 -11.07 15.30 -1.08
CA GLY A 182 -12.30 15.52 -0.30
C GLY A 182 -12.09 15.74 1.21
N GLY A 183 -11.09 16.54 1.59
CA GLY A 183 -10.77 16.80 3.00
C GLY A 183 -9.73 15.87 3.61
N GLY A 184 -8.89 15.22 2.80
CA GLY A 184 -7.74 14.42 3.27
C GLY A 184 -7.94 12.90 3.22
N LYS A 185 -9.04 12.42 2.63
CA LYS A 185 -9.30 10.98 2.47
C LYS A 185 -8.25 10.35 1.57
N LEU A 186 -7.74 9.19 1.98
CA LEU A 186 -6.79 8.40 1.19
C LEU A 186 -7.49 7.75 -0.01
N CYS A 187 -6.92 7.93 -1.19
CA CYS A 187 -7.28 7.18 -2.38
C CYS A 187 -6.05 6.45 -2.91
N LEU A 188 -6.23 5.19 -3.31
CA LEU A 188 -5.26 4.41 -4.08
C LEU A 188 -5.67 4.40 -5.56
N ALA A 189 -4.72 4.38 -6.47
CA ALA A 189 -4.97 4.29 -7.90
C ALA A 189 -3.99 3.31 -8.57
N LEU A 190 -4.54 2.36 -9.31
CA LEU A 190 -3.77 1.39 -10.09
C LEU A 190 -3.54 1.94 -11.49
N SER A 191 -2.32 1.79 -11.99
CA SER A 191 -2.01 2.14 -13.36
C SER A 191 -2.81 1.30 -14.36
N PRO A 192 -3.12 1.85 -15.55
CA PRO A 192 -3.52 1.06 -16.70
C PRO A 192 -2.54 -0.11 -16.93
N LEU A 193 -3.08 -1.29 -17.26
CA LEU A 193 -2.27 -2.45 -17.60
C LEU A 193 -1.64 -2.23 -18.98
N VAL A 194 -0.31 -2.23 -19.06
CA VAL A 194 0.38 -2.28 -20.34
C VAL A 194 0.50 -3.75 -20.74
N ARG A 195 -0.32 -4.18 -21.70
CA ARG A 195 -0.18 -5.49 -22.33
C ARG A 195 0.62 -5.31 -23.61
N GLU A 196 1.80 -5.91 -23.70
CA GLU A 196 2.47 -6.04 -24.99
C GLU A 196 1.58 -6.88 -25.89
N SER A 197 1.07 -6.27 -26.96
CA SER A 197 0.37 -7.00 -28.01
C SER A 197 1.39 -7.87 -28.73
N LYS A 198 1.50 -9.15 -28.34
CA LYS A 198 2.01 -10.16 -29.27
C LYS A 198 0.86 -10.42 -30.25
N HIS A 199 1.07 -10.10 -31.53
CA HIS A 199 0.33 -10.43 -32.79
C HIS A 199 0.24 -9.16 -33.66
N SER A 200 0.55 -9.14 -34.97
CA SER A 200 0.86 -10.19 -35.93
C SER A 200 1.60 -9.58 -37.13
N GLY A 201 2.80 -10.06 -37.44
CA GLY A 201 3.45 -9.80 -38.72
C GLY A 201 2.93 -10.80 -39.75
N GLN A 202 1.79 -10.53 -40.36
CA GLN A 202 1.42 -11.13 -41.64
C GLN A 202 1.47 -10.02 -42.69
N SER A 203 2.65 -9.87 -43.29
CA SER A 203 2.83 -9.10 -44.52
C SER A 203 2.10 -9.83 -45.65
N SER A 204 0.91 -9.35 -46.02
CA SER A 204 0.33 -9.68 -47.31
C SER A 204 1.06 -8.88 -48.39
N SER A 205 2.00 -9.55 -49.06
CA SER A 205 2.49 -9.14 -50.37
C SER A 205 1.30 -8.98 -51.32
N ARG A 206 1.04 -7.74 -51.77
CA ARG A 206 0.26 -7.50 -52.99
C ARG A 206 1.21 -6.92 -54.03
N ARG A 207 1.58 -7.78 -54.96
CA ARG A 207 2.17 -7.45 -56.24
C ARG A 207 1.03 -7.12 -57.20
N SER A 208 1.03 -5.92 -57.76
CA SER A 208 0.38 -5.57 -59.03
C SER A 208 1.13 -4.38 -59.60
#